data_AF-A0A0R2JM18-F1
#
_entry.id   AF-A0A0R2JM18-F1
#
_cell.length_a   1.000
_cell.length_b   1.000
_cell.length_c   1.000
_cell.angle_alpha   90.00
_cell.angle_beta   90.00
_cell.angle_gamma   90.00
#
_symmetry.space_group_name_H-M   'P 1'
#
loop_
_entity.id
_entity.type
_entity.pdbx_description
1 polymer ?
#
loop_
_entity_poly.entity_id
_entity_poly.type
_entity_poly.pdbx_seq_one_letter_code
_entity_poly.pdbx_strand_id
1 'polypeptide(L)'
;MILTKITNTDEIKKAKRQRRKIEIPDPISETMDAVNNLSDAMIDSRLAGDFRLFLTSDKVMGFAVGVVVGNAFSDFVKTFVDLSSGVVQFVYVWLVKGIVNGAVIPWSNFIKSFFTMILIAVSVFALVKLLNLMLVRNPKERFGYNASLAETMEIKKGQQETNKLLRELIELNKSQQNDTKML
;
A
#
# COMPACT_ATOMS: atom_id res chain seq x y z
N MET A 1 -90.33 21.55 15.47
CA MET A 1 -89.72 20.58 16.41
C MET A 1 -88.48 20.01 15.72
N ILE A 2 -87.33 20.08 16.39
CA ILE A 2 -86.04 19.43 16.08
C ILE A 2 -85.11 20.16 15.07
N LEU A 3 -84.22 20.97 15.67
CA LEU A 3 -82.76 20.95 15.56
C LEU A 3 -82.11 20.81 14.17
N THR A 4 -81.42 21.87 13.75
CA THR A 4 -80.21 21.73 12.92
C THR A 4 -79.10 22.60 13.48
N LYS A 5 -78.51 22.14 14.60
CA LYS A 5 -77.08 22.34 14.84
C LYS A 5 -76.35 21.55 13.76
N ILE A 6 -75.47 22.17 12.99
CA ILE A 6 -74.19 21.67 12.42
C ILE A 6 -73.83 22.68 11.33
N THR A 7 -73.04 23.71 11.67
CA THR A 7 -72.21 24.50 10.70
C THR A 7 -71.32 25.51 11.43
N ASN A 8 -70.69 25.14 12.55
CA ASN A 8 -69.70 26.04 13.17
C ASN A 8 -68.63 25.32 14.03
N THR A 9 -67.98 24.31 13.46
CA THR A 9 -66.81 23.67 14.10
C THR A 9 -65.65 23.46 13.11
N ASP A 10 -65.93 23.35 11.81
CA ASP A 10 -64.89 23.09 10.79
C ASP A 10 -64.14 24.36 10.36
N GLU A 11 -64.80 25.52 10.39
CA GLU A 11 -64.19 26.83 10.09
C GLU A 11 -63.15 27.23 11.15
N ILE A 12 -63.42 26.94 12.43
CA ILE A 12 -62.51 27.28 13.54
C ILE A 12 -61.28 26.36 13.56
N LYS A 13 -61.42 25.10 13.13
CA LYS A 13 -60.29 24.16 12.99
C LYS A 13 -59.40 24.49 11.79
N LYS A 14 -59.95 25.03 10.69
CA LYS A 14 -59.16 25.51 9.54
C LYS A 14 -58.41 26.80 9.87
N ALA A 15 -59.01 27.73 10.61
CA ALA A 15 -58.35 28.97 11.03
C ALA A 15 -57.19 28.73 12.03
N LYS A 16 -57.24 27.68 12.86
CA LYS A 16 -56.12 27.33 13.77
C LYS A 16 -54.98 26.54 13.13
N ARG A 17 -55.18 25.87 11.99
CA ARG A 17 -54.12 25.13 11.26
C ARG A 17 -53.26 26.00 10.35
N GLN A 18 -53.71 27.22 10.04
CA GLN A 18 -52.93 28.20 9.26
C GLN A 18 -52.00 29.08 10.09
N ARG A 19 -52.04 28.98 11.42
CA ARG A 19 -50.92 29.39 12.29
C ARG A 19 -49.83 28.30 12.35
N ARG A 20 -49.63 27.56 11.26
CA ARG A 20 -48.39 26.79 11.09
C ARG A 20 -47.30 27.81 10.81
N LYS A 21 -46.47 28.03 11.82
CA LYS A 21 -45.13 28.60 11.76
C LYS A 21 -44.88 29.40 10.49
N ILE A 22 -45.18 30.69 10.55
CA ILE A 22 -44.34 31.65 9.83
C ILE A 22 -43.04 31.64 10.64
N GLU A 23 -42.24 30.60 10.41
CA GLU A 23 -40.83 30.60 10.79
C GLU A 23 -40.24 31.59 9.80
N ILE A 24 -40.12 32.83 10.27
CA ILE A 24 -39.26 33.81 9.61
C ILE A 24 -37.96 33.04 9.41
N PRO A 25 -37.47 32.83 8.17
CA PRO A 25 -36.15 32.26 8.02
C PRO A 25 -35.23 33.24 8.73
N ASP A 26 -34.84 32.88 9.96
CA ASP A 26 -33.91 33.69 10.70
C ASP A 26 -32.71 33.78 9.76
N PRO A 27 -32.22 34.98 9.39
CA PRO A 27 -31.08 35.09 8.48
C PRO A 27 -29.87 34.31 9.01
N ILE A 28 -29.87 34.00 10.31
CA ILE A 28 -28.94 33.13 11.02
C ILE A 28 -29.04 31.65 10.56
N SER A 29 -30.22 31.12 10.24
CA SER A 29 -30.41 29.73 9.77
C SER A 29 -29.84 29.51 8.37
N GLU A 30 -30.16 30.39 7.42
CA GLU A 30 -29.68 30.31 6.04
C GLU A 30 -28.16 30.55 5.94
N THR A 31 -27.62 31.44 6.79
CA THR A 31 -26.18 31.64 6.93
C THR A 31 -25.48 30.47 7.61
N MET A 32 -26.10 29.81 8.60
CA MET A 32 -25.56 28.59 9.20
C MET A 32 -25.53 27.42 8.21
N ASP A 33 -26.55 27.27 7.38
CA ASP A 33 -26.58 26.23 6.35
C ASP A 33 -25.54 26.50 5.25
N ALA A 34 -25.35 27.76 4.86
CA ALA A 34 -24.28 28.14 3.94
C ALA A 34 -22.89 27.87 4.53
N VAL A 35 -22.68 28.16 5.82
CA VAL A 35 -21.41 27.90 6.53
C VAL A 35 -21.16 26.40 6.67
N ASN A 36 -22.18 25.59 6.95
CA ASN A 36 -22.05 24.13 7.04
C ASN A 36 -21.69 23.52 5.68
N ASN A 37 -22.35 23.94 4.61
CA ASN A 37 -22.04 23.48 3.25
C ASN A 37 -20.63 23.92 2.79
N LEU A 38 -20.20 25.13 3.16
CA LEU A 38 -18.86 25.64 2.85
C LEU A 38 -17.78 24.90 3.68
N SER A 39 -18.10 24.59 4.93
CA SER A 39 -17.25 23.80 5.83
C SER A 39 -17.11 22.36 5.30
N ASP A 40 -18.19 21.69 4.92
CA ASP A 40 -18.15 20.35 4.35
C ASP A 40 -17.37 20.32 3.02
N ALA A 41 -17.61 21.29 2.13
CA ALA A 41 -16.85 21.39 0.88
C ALA A 41 -15.35 21.65 1.10
N MET A 42 -15.00 22.49 2.09
CA MET A 42 -13.60 22.72 2.45
C MET A 42 -12.97 21.50 3.13
N ILE A 43 -13.69 20.81 4.01
CA ILE A 43 -13.21 19.59 4.67
C ILE A 43 -12.97 18.49 3.65
N ASP A 44 -13.89 18.26 2.70
CA ASP A 44 -13.75 17.25 1.66
C ASP A 44 -12.55 17.53 0.74
N SER A 45 -12.36 18.80 0.34
CA SER A 45 -11.20 19.21 -0.45
C SER A 45 -9.85 19.02 0.27
N ARG A 46 -9.80 19.26 1.58
CA ARG A 46 -8.62 19.04 2.42
C ARG A 46 -8.37 17.56 2.64
N LEU A 47 -9.42 16.79 2.93
CA LEU A 47 -9.32 15.35 3.13
C LEU A 47 -8.83 14.64 1.86
N ALA A 48 -9.34 15.02 0.69
CA ALA A 48 -8.89 14.51 -0.59
C ALA A 48 -7.44 14.91 -0.89
N GLY A 49 -7.05 16.14 -0.55
CA GLY A 49 -5.67 16.62 -0.65
C GLY A 49 -4.71 15.84 0.25
N ASP A 50 -5.06 15.67 1.52
CA ASP A 50 -4.29 14.94 2.54
C ASP A 50 -4.20 13.44 2.22
N PHE A 51 -5.28 12.86 1.72
CA PHE A 51 -5.30 11.48 1.26
C PHE A 51 -4.41 11.26 0.04
N ARG A 52 -4.43 12.20 -0.93
CA ARG A 52 -3.52 12.15 -2.08
C ARG A 52 -2.07 12.27 -1.63
N LEU A 53 -1.76 13.16 -0.68
CA LEU A 53 -0.41 13.31 -0.11
C LEU A 53 0.04 12.04 0.63
N PHE A 54 -0.89 11.41 1.36
CA PHE A 54 -0.65 10.14 2.03
C PHE A 54 -0.38 9.01 1.04
N LEU A 55 -1.20 8.85 -0.01
CA LEU A 55 -1.01 7.80 -1.02
C LEU A 55 0.26 8.01 -1.86
N THR A 56 0.58 9.26 -2.19
CA THR A 56 1.79 9.61 -2.96
C THR A 56 3.06 9.61 -2.10
N SER A 57 2.94 9.39 -0.80
CA SER A 57 4.11 9.19 0.07
C SER A 57 4.84 7.92 -0.37
N ASP A 58 6.15 8.05 -0.57
CA ASP A 58 7.04 7.01 -1.11
C ASP A 58 6.90 5.66 -0.38
N LYS A 59 6.74 5.71 0.94
CA LYS A 59 6.54 4.52 1.79
C LYS A 59 5.24 3.76 1.48
N VAL A 60 4.14 4.47 1.23
CA VAL A 60 2.80 3.87 1.01
C VAL A 60 2.69 3.40 -0.43
N MET A 61 3.09 4.22 -1.39
CA MET A 61 3.08 3.86 -2.81
C MET A 61 3.98 2.66 -3.09
N GLY A 62 5.21 2.65 -2.56
CA GLY A 62 6.14 1.54 -2.70
C GLY A 62 5.61 0.23 -2.07
N PHE A 63 4.95 0.33 -0.90
CA PHE A 63 4.31 -0.83 -0.27
C PHE A 63 3.14 -1.37 -1.11
N ALA A 64 2.24 -0.50 -1.57
CA ALA A 64 1.08 -0.89 -2.37
C ALA A 64 1.50 -1.54 -3.70
N VAL A 65 2.47 -0.93 -4.40
CA VAL A 65 3.03 -1.51 -5.64
C VAL A 65 3.69 -2.84 -5.34
N GLY A 66 4.44 -2.97 -4.24
CA GLY A 66 5.06 -4.23 -3.82
C GLY A 66 4.04 -5.36 -3.59
N VAL A 67 2.92 -5.06 -2.93
CA VAL A 67 1.84 -6.04 -2.68
C VAL A 67 1.16 -6.45 -3.98
N VAL A 68 0.79 -5.48 -4.83
CA VAL A 68 0.08 -5.74 -6.09
C VAL A 68 0.95 -6.50 -7.08
N VAL A 69 2.18 -6.05 -7.30
CA VAL A 69 3.15 -6.70 -8.20
C VAL A 69 3.56 -8.06 -7.64
N GLY A 70 3.77 -8.17 -6.32
CA GLY A 70 4.10 -9.44 -5.67
C GLY A 70 3.02 -10.50 -5.85
N ASN A 71 1.75 -10.10 -5.74
CA ASN A 71 0.61 -11.00 -5.95
C ASN A 71 0.54 -11.47 -7.41
N ALA A 72 0.57 -10.54 -8.37
CA ALA A 72 0.53 -10.87 -9.79
C ALA A 72 1.74 -11.72 -10.23
N PHE A 73 2.92 -11.44 -9.68
CA PHE A 73 4.14 -12.22 -9.94
C PHE A 73 4.03 -13.63 -9.39
N SER A 74 3.45 -13.81 -8.20
CA SER A 74 3.17 -15.15 -7.64
C SER A 74 2.27 -15.97 -8.56
N ASP A 75 1.24 -15.37 -9.12
CA ASP A 75 0.32 -16.06 -10.04
C ASP A 75 0.96 -16.39 -11.39
N PHE A 76 1.81 -15.49 -11.90
CA PHE A 76 2.63 -15.77 -13.07
C PHE A 76 3.55 -16.98 -12.84
N VAL A 77 4.23 -17.02 -11.69
CA VAL A 77 5.10 -18.13 -11.28
C VAL A 77 4.31 -19.43 -11.18
N LYS A 78 3.13 -19.43 -10.55
CA LYS A 78 2.26 -20.63 -10.47
C LYS A 78 1.89 -21.13 -11.85
N THR A 79 1.47 -20.24 -12.75
CA THR A 79 1.10 -20.59 -14.13
C THR A 79 2.28 -21.23 -14.87
N PHE A 80 3.49 -20.69 -14.69
CA PHE A 80 4.70 -21.25 -15.28
C PHE A 80 5.03 -22.64 -14.72
N VAL A 81 4.80 -22.86 -13.42
CA VAL A 81 4.97 -24.17 -12.79
C VAL A 81 3.93 -25.17 -13.25
N ASP A 82 2.67 -24.77 -13.34
CA ASP A 82 1.59 -25.63 -13.80
C ASP A 82 1.82 -26.08 -15.24
N LEU A 83 2.30 -25.17 -16.09
CA LEU A 83 2.74 -25.50 -17.45
C LEU A 83 3.88 -26.52 -17.43
N SER A 84 4.92 -26.28 -16.62
CA SER A 84 6.09 -27.17 -16.53
C SER A 84 5.72 -28.55 -15.96
N SER A 85 4.86 -28.60 -14.95
CA SER A 85 4.33 -29.83 -14.36
C SER A 85 3.45 -30.60 -15.36
N GLY A 86 2.63 -29.88 -16.13
CA GLY A 86 1.84 -30.45 -17.22
C GLY A 86 2.70 -31.10 -18.30
N VAL A 87 3.82 -30.48 -18.68
CA VAL A 87 4.79 -31.06 -19.63
C VAL A 87 5.44 -32.32 -19.06
N VAL A 88 5.89 -32.29 -17.81
CA VAL A 88 6.49 -33.46 -17.15
C VAL A 88 5.48 -34.61 -17.06
N GLN A 89 4.22 -34.31 -16.71
CA GLN A 89 3.17 -35.32 -16.63
C GLN A 89 2.78 -35.87 -18.01
N PHE A 90 2.77 -35.04 -19.05
CA PHE A 90 2.56 -35.48 -20.43
C PHE A 90 3.65 -36.47 -20.86
N VAL A 91 4.92 -36.17 -20.60
CA VAL A 91 6.06 -37.06 -20.89
C VAL A 91 5.96 -38.34 -20.08
N TYR A 92 5.62 -38.27 -18.79
CA TYR A 92 5.45 -39.44 -17.93
C TYR A 92 4.34 -40.37 -18.42
N VAL A 93 3.16 -39.84 -18.74
CA VAL A 93 2.04 -40.64 -19.26
C VAL A 93 2.38 -41.23 -20.63
N TRP A 94 3.06 -40.48 -21.50
CA TRP A 94 3.53 -40.99 -22.78
C TRP A 94 4.52 -42.15 -22.62
N LEU A 95 5.41 -42.09 -21.63
CA LEU A 95 6.41 -43.14 -21.33
C LEU A 95 5.82 -44.35 -20.59
N VAL A 96 4.85 -44.14 -19.70
CA VAL A 96 4.33 -45.16 -18.77
C VAL A 96 3.04 -45.82 -19.26
N LYS A 97 2.34 -45.29 -20.28
CA LYS A 97 1.12 -45.89 -20.88
C LYS A 97 1.27 -47.34 -21.39
N GLY A 98 2.47 -47.92 -21.37
CA GLY A 98 2.69 -49.34 -21.64
C GLY A 98 2.58 -50.28 -20.43
N ILE A 99 2.59 -49.79 -19.18
CA ILE A 99 2.83 -50.64 -17.99
C ILE A 99 1.81 -50.32 -16.88
N VAL A 100 0.80 -51.20 -16.79
CA VAL A 100 -0.15 -51.53 -15.69
C VAL A 100 -1.21 -50.54 -15.18
N ASN A 101 -2.48 -50.91 -15.44
CA ASN A 101 -3.70 -50.60 -14.67
C ASN A 101 -3.73 -51.43 -13.37
N GLY A 102 -3.14 -50.92 -12.28
CA GLY A 102 -3.22 -51.58 -10.97
C GLY A 102 -3.40 -50.57 -9.85
N ALA A 103 -4.52 -50.67 -9.15
CA ALA A 103 -4.97 -49.83 -8.03
C ALA A 103 -3.85 -49.03 -7.32
N VAL A 104 -3.80 -47.74 -7.62
CA VAL A 104 -2.80 -46.81 -7.09
C VAL A 104 -3.35 -46.19 -5.82
N ILE A 105 -2.78 -46.57 -4.67
CA ILE A 105 -2.89 -45.78 -3.43
C ILE A 105 -2.48 -44.34 -3.79
N PRO A 106 -3.25 -43.29 -3.43
CA PRO A 106 -3.04 -41.91 -3.90
C PRO A 106 -1.78 -41.22 -3.31
N TRP A 107 -0.71 -41.97 -3.04
CA TRP A 107 0.63 -41.47 -2.77
C TRP A 107 1.18 -40.66 -3.96
N SER A 108 0.73 -40.98 -5.18
CA SER A 108 1.09 -40.25 -6.40
C SER A 108 0.75 -38.76 -6.35
N ASN A 109 -0.35 -38.38 -5.70
CA ASN A 109 -0.74 -36.97 -5.55
C ASN A 109 0.19 -36.22 -4.60
N PHE A 110 0.65 -36.88 -3.53
CA PHE A 110 1.63 -36.29 -2.61
C PHE A 110 2.98 -36.07 -3.29
N ILE A 111 3.47 -37.06 -4.04
CA ILE A 111 4.74 -36.95 -4.78
C ILE A 111 4.61 -35.86 -5.85
N LYS A 112 3.48 -35.79 -6.55
CA LYS A 112 3.21 -34.74 -7.53
C LYS A 112 3.29 -33.35 -6.89
N SER A 113 2.61 -33.12 -5.75
CA SER A 113 2.67 -31.85 -5.04
C SER A 113 4.09 -31.51 -4.54
N PHE A 114 4.85 -32.51 -4.10
CA PHE A 114 6.24 -32.34 -3.69
C PHE A 114 7.14 -31.92 -4.85
N PHE A 115 6.99 -32.55 -6.02
CA PHE A 115 7.67 -32.14 -7.24
C PHE A 115 7.25 -30.75 -7.70
N THR A 116 5.96 -30.41 -7.65
CA THR A 116 5.45 -29.07 -7.97
C THR A 116 6.05 -28.00 -7.04
N MET A 117 6.20 -28.29 -5.74
CA MET A 117 6.87 -27.39 -4.79
C MET A 117 8.34 -27.16 -5.15
N ILE A 118 9.08 -28.21 -5.48
CA ILE A 118 10.47 -28.06 -5.95
C ILE A 118 10.52 -27.27 -7.25
N LEU A 119 9.56 -27.51 -8.16
CA LEU A 119 9.49 -26.84 -9.45
C LEU A 119 9.18 -25.34 -9.28
N ILE A 120 8.36 -24.94 -8.30
CA ILE A 120 8.13 -23.52 -7.97
C ILE A 120 9.38 -22.85 -7.43
N ALA A 121 10.11 -23.52 -6.52
CA ALA A 121 11.35 -22.99 -5.99
C ALA A 121 12.41 -22.80 -7.09
N VAL A 122 12.58 -23.80 -7.96
CA VAL A 122 13.52 -23.76 -9.09
C VAL A 122 13.09 -22.71 -10.13
N SER A 123 11.80 -22.59 -10.42
CA SER A 123 11.28 -21.61 -11.39
C SER A 123 11.49 -20.18 -10.92
N VAL A 124 11.18 -19.88 -9.66
CA VAL A 124 11.45 -18.56 -9.06
C VAL A 124 12.94 -18.27 -9.07
N PHE A 125 13.77 -19.23 -8.68
CA PHE A 125 15.22 -19.08 -8.69
C PHE A 125 15.77 -18.82 -10.10
N ALA A 126 15.30 -19.57 -11.10
CA ALA A 126 15.68 -19.38 -12.50
C ALA A 126 15.24 -18.00 -13.02
N LEU A 127 14.03 -17.54 -12.69
CA LEU A 127 13.55 -16.20 -13.04
C LEU A 127 14.38 -15.10 -12.41
N VAL A 128 14.68 -15.17 -11.11
CA VAL A 128 15.52 -14.18 -10.43
C VAL A 128 16.92 -14.15 -11.04
N LYS A 129 17.49 -15.32 -11.37
CA LYS A 129 18.80 -15.41 -12.02
C LYS A 129 18.78 -14.86 -13.44
N LEU A 130 17.70 -15.09 -14.19
CA LEU A 130 17.51 -14.54 -15.54
C LEU A 130 17.38 -13.02 -15.50
N LEU A 131 16.58 -12.48 -14.57
CA LEU A 131 16.46 -11.04 -14.38
C LEU A 131 17.79 -10.41 -13.96
N ASN A 132 18.53 -11.04 -13.06
CA ASN A 132 19.88 -10.60 -12.69
C ASN A 132 20.85 -10.63 -13.89
N LEU A 133 20.75 -11.62 -14.77
CA LEU A 133 21.59 -11.71 -15.97
C LEU A 133 21.21 -10.67 -17.03
N MET A 134 19.92 -10.40 -17.22
CA MET A 134 19.41 -9.56 -18.31
C MET A 134 19.38 -8.06 -17.95
N LEU A 135 19.11 -7.72 -16.69
CA LEU A 135 18.89 -6.35 -16.25
C LEU A 135 20.10 -5.71 -15.55
N VAL A 136 20.99 -6.50 -14.95
CA VAL A 136 22.07 -5.95 -14.12
C VAL A 136 23.33 -5.72 -14.93
N ARG A 137 23.50 -4.48 -15.39
CA ARG A 137 24.81 -3.99 -15.89
C ARG A 137 25.64 -3.32 -14.77
N ASN A 138 25.01 -2.84 -13.71
CA ASN A 138 25.66 -2.18 -12.57
C ASN A 138 25.47 -2.96 -11.25
N PRO A 139 26.49 -3.04 -10.37
CA PRO A 139 26.40 -3.76 -9.10
C PRO A 139 25.40 -3.16 -8.10
N LYS A 140 25.00 -1.89 -8.28
CA LYS A 140 24.01 -1.18 -7.44
C LYS A 140 22.56 -1.56 -7.75
N GLU A 141 22.31 -2.27 -8.84
CA GLU A 141 20.96 -2.65 -9.31
C GLU A 141 20.69 -4.15 -9.14
N ARG A 142 21.60 -4.88 -8.48
CA ARG A 142 21.41 -6.31 -8.23
C ARG A 142 20.17 -6.52 -7.37
N PHE A 143 19.31 -7.45 -7.78
CA PHE A 143 18.23 -7.95 -6.92
C PHE A 143 18.85 -8.43 -5.59
N GLY A 144 18.45 -7.78 -4.49
CA GLY A 144 19.06 -7.97 -3.16
C GLY A 144 20.08 -6.91 -2.73
N TYR A 145 20.36 -5.89 -3.55
CA TYR A 145 21.11 -4.71 -3.15
C TYR A 145 20.25 -3.85 -2.20
N ASN A 146 20.69 -3.74 -0.96
CA ASN A 146 20.03 -2.89 0.04
C ASN A 146 20.50 -1.44 -0.14
N ALA A 147 19.78 -0.68 -0.96
CA ALA A 147 20.05 0.74 -1.18
C ALA A 147 20.13 1.53 0.15
N SER A 148 19.24 1.24 1.10
CA SER A 148 19.27 1.90 2.41
C SER A 148 20.53 1.59 3.23
N LEU A 149 21.11 0.38 3.10
CA LEU A 149 22.32 0.01 3.82
C LEU A 149 23.55 0.69 3.23
N ALA A 150 23.62 0.76 1.89
CA ALA A 150 24.68 1.48 1.19
C ALA A 150 24.64 2.98 1.53
N GLU A 151 23.46 3.58 1.50
CA GLU A 151 23.24 4.99 1.84
C GLU A 151 23.55 5.27 3.32
N THR A 152 23.15 4.37 4.24
CA THR A 152 23.50 4.48 5.66
C THR A 152 25.01 4.42 5.88
N MET A 153 25.73 3.61 5.11
CA MET A 153 27.18 3.51 5.20
C MET A 153 27.87 4.78 4.66
N GLU A 154 27.36 5.37 3.58
CA GLU A 154 27.83 6.64 3.04
C GLU A 154 27.58 7.81 4.02
N ILE A 155 26.39 7.87 4.63
CA ILE A 155 26.06 8.86 5.66
C ILE A 155 26.96 8.70 6.90
N LYS A 156 27.20 7.47 7.35
CA LYS A 156 28.11 7.21 8.48
C LYS A 156 29.54 7.66 8.18
N LYS A 157 30.03 7.44 6.95
CA LYS A 157 31.35 7.94 6.53
C LYS A 157 31.41 9.46 6.55
N GLY A 158 30.41 10.14 5.95
CA GLY A 158 30.34 11.61 5.99
C GLY A 158 30.23 12.18 7.41
N GLN A 159 29.48 11.52 8.28
CA GLN A 159 29.43 11.87 9.70
C GLN A 159 30.77 11.64 10.40
N GLN A 160 31.47 10.55 10.11
CA GLN A 160 32.79 10.29 10.69
C GLN A 160 33.82 11.33 10.24
N GLU A 161 33.82 11.71 8.96
CA GLU A 161 34.69 12.77 8.44
C GLU A 161 34.37 14.12 9.09
N THR A 162 33.09 14.49 9.17
CA THR A 162 32.65 15.72 9.84
C THR A 162 33.08 15.73 11.31
N ASN A 163 32.88 14.61 12.02
CA ASN A 163 33.29 14.48 13.43
C ASN A 163 34.82 14.54 13.59
N LYS A 164 35.59 14.03 12.63
CA LYS A 164 37.06 14.09 12.65
C LYS A 164 37.55 15.53 12.46
N LEU A 165 37.02 16.22 11.47
CA LEU A 165 37.34 17.63 11.20
C LEU A 165 36.99 18.53 12.39
N LEU A 166 35.84 18.30 13.04
CA LEU A 166 35.47 19.04 14.25
C LEU A 166 36.45 18.82 15.40
N ARG A 167 36.92 17.58 15.60
CA ARG A 167 37.95 17.29 16.62
C ARG A 167 39.26 17.99 16.32
N GLU A 168 39.69 17.98 15.07
CA GLU A 168 40.90 18.68 14.60
C GLU A 168 40.80 20.20 14.83
N LEU A 169 39.64 20.82 14.53
CA LEU A 169 39.40 22.23 14.79
C LEU A 169 39.43 22.57 16.30
N ILE A 170 38.86 21.72 17.15
CA ILE A 170 38.90 21.90 18.61
C ILE A 170 40.33 21.81 19.13
N GLU A 171 41.12 20.87 18.60
CA GLU A 171 42.51 20.67 19.00
C GLU A 171 43.40 21.84 18.57
N LEU A 172 43.25 22.32 17.32
CA LEU A 172 43.93 23.51 16.81
C LEU A 172 43.57 24.78 17.60
N ASN A 173 42.31 24.95 17.98
CA ASN A 173 41.92 26.10 18.81
C ASN A 173 42.57 26.02 20.20
N LYS A 174 42.64 24.82 20.78
CA LYS A 174 43.24 24.58 22.09
C LYS A 174 44.76 24.80 22.08
N SER A 175 45.47 24.42 21.02
CA SER A 175 46.91 24.71 20.89
C SER A 175 47.16 26.22 20.78
N GLN A 176 46.39 26.93 19.94
CA GLN A 176 46.48 28.39 19.83
C GLN A 176 46.22 29.11 21.15
N GLN A 177 45.25 28.65 21.95
CA GLN A 177 44.99 29.22 23.27
C GLN A 177 46.11 28.98 24.29
N ASN A 178 46.81 27.84 24.21
CA ASN A 178 47.94 27.56 25.10
C ASN A 178 49.18 28.38 24.73
N ASP A 179 49.46 28.55 23.43
CA ASP A 179 50.57 29.38 22.96
C ASP A 179 50.38 30.86 23.34
N THR A 180 49.14 31.35 23.32
CA THR A 180 48.81 32.73 23.73
C THR A 180 48.96 32.95 25.25
N LYS A 181 48.91 31.90 26.07
CA LYS A 181 49.09 31.98 27.54
C LYS A 181 50.55 31.83 27.99
N MET A 182 51.44 31.42 27.08
CA MET A 182 52.88 31.28 27.35
C MET A 182 53.70 32.51 26.95
N LEU A 183 53.04 33.54 26.39
CA LEU A 183 53.56 34.89 26.14
C LEU A 183 53.12 35.84 27.25
#